data_AF-G3JCH5-F1
#
_entry.id   AF-G3JCH5-F1
#
_cell.length_a   1.000
_cell.length_b   1.000
_cell.length_c   1.000
_cell.angle_alpha   90.00
_cell.angle_beta   90.00
_cell.angle_gamma   90.00
#
_symmetry.space_group_name_H-M   'P 1'
#
loop_
_entity.id
_entity.type
_entity.pdbx_description
1 polymer ?
#
loop_
_entity_poly.entity_id
_entity_poly.type
_entity_poly.pdbx_seq_one_letter_code
_entity_poly.pdbx_strand_id
1 'polypeptide(L)'
;MAAITEIDAHEQPSDEMRAKWKSWARMDAKDVKDHPRIDDPRKAPEESGFIQTSSITKAQRRKAFSQFGQEYADEADEDIPILHHPLLPGLLIAPSLVPPAVQVAALDKMLHRDLSNPEHQTNMHLHYDLPYPAGATVATRSFFSLAPESAARFTPKDPSVHKPLTAKQVLSRRLHWVTLGGQYDWTNRVYPEGQDAAAFPVDIARFLAALFPATDAQAAIVNLYSPGDTMMLHRDVSEFTDKGLVSLSFGCDGLFMIAPNTPAGGGEGAEAQAQAPPSDKDYLLLRLRSGDAIYMTQESRVAWHGVPKIVPDTCPEYLENWPAQADGHGQFGAWEGWMRSKRINLNVRQVRD
;
A
#
# COMPACT_ATOMS: atom_id res chain seq x y z
N MET A 1 16.15 21.46 2.36
CA MET A 1 16.28 20.01 2.13
C MET A 1 16.92 19.81 0.77
N ALA A 2 17.76 18.78 0.60
CA ALA A 2 18.29 18.40 -0.72
C ALA A 2 17.13 18.11 -1.69
N ALA A 3 17.32 18.37 -2.99
CA ALA A 3 16.31 18.01 -3.96
C ALA A 3 16.14 16.48 -3.99
N ILE A 4 14.92 15.97 -4.17
CA ILE A 4 14.66 14.51 -4.16
C ILE A 4 15.55 13.77 -5.18
N THR A 5 15.85 14.42 -6.30
CA THR A 5 16.70 13.94 -7.39
C THR A 5 18.19 13.81 -7.02
N GLU A 6 18.62 14.39 -5.90
CA GLU A 6 20.00 14.32 -5.40
C GLU A 6 20.20 13.16 -4.41
N ILE A 7 19.12 12.47 -4.03
CA ILE A 7 19.16 11.36 -3.07
C ILE A 7 19.40 10.04 -3.81
N ASP A 8 20.42 9.30 -3.39
CA ASP A 8 20.74 8.00 -3.99
C ASP A 8 19.66 6.95 -3.67
N ALA A 9 18.97 6.46 -4.70
CA ALA A 9 18.00 5.37 -4.62
C ALA A 9 18.64 4.02 -4.21
N HIS A 10 19.97 3.91 -4.27
CA HIS A 10 20.74 2.72 -3.90
C HIS A 10 21.29 2.76 -2.47
N GLU A 11 21.23 3.91 -1.80
CA GLU A 11 21.69 4.04 -0.42
C GLU A 11 21.01 3.00 0.48
N GLN A 12 21.74 2.51 1.47
CA GLN A 12 21.26 1.50 2.39
C GLN A 12 21.03 2.10 3.77
N PRO A 13 19.99 1.66 4.50
CA PRO A 13 19.77 2.09 5.87
C PRO A 13 20.94 1.66 6.76
N SER A 14 21.18 2.36 7.87
CA SER A 14 22.25 2.01 8.81
C SER A 14 22.09 0.60 9.38
N ASP A 15 23.19 0.00 9.85
CA ASP A 15 23.14 -1.33 10.48
C ASP A 15 22.21 -1.38 11.69
N GLU A 16 22.15 -0.29 12.46
CA GLU A 16 21.27 -0.17 13.61
C GLU A 16 19.78 -0.17 13.19
N MET A 17 19.41 0.61 12.18
CA MET A 17 18.04 0.61 11.64
C MET A 17 17.68 -0.77 11.07
N ARG A 18 18.61 -1.41 10.34
CA ARG A 18 18.42 -2.78 9.83
C ARG A 18 18.22 -3.78 10.97
N ALA A 19 18.98 -3.66 12.05
CA ALA A 19 18.85 -4.55 13.21
C ALA A 19 17.49 -4.39 13.90
N LYS A 20 17.05 -3.13 14.10
CA LYS A 20 15.72 -2.81 14.65
C LYS A 20 14.61 -3.36 13.76
N TRP A 21 14.68 -3.17 12.44
CA TRP A 21 13.69 -3.76 11.53
C TRP A 21 13.68 -5.29 11.58
N LYS A 22 14.87 -5.93 11.61
CA LYS A 22 15.02 -7.40 11.63
C LYS A 22 14.46 -8.02 12.91
N SER A 23 14.52 -7.34 14.05
CA SER A 23 13.96 -7.86 15.30
C SER A 23 12.44 -8.03 15.17
N TRP A 24 11.75 -7.05 14.58
CA TRP A 24 10.31 -7.12 14.30
C TRP A 24 9.96 -8.17 13.26
N ALA A 25 10.73 -8.24 12.17
CA ALA A 25 10.48 -9.22 11.11
C ALA A 25 10.59 -10.67 11.60
N ARG A 26 11.52 -10.93 12.55
CA ARG A 26 11.76 -12.26 13.12
C ARG A 26 10.87 -12.59 14.32
N MET A 27 10.27 -11.59 14.96
CA MET A 27 9.39 -11.80 16.12
C MET A 27 8.19 -12.67 15.73
N ASP A 28 7.79 -13.59 16.60
CA ASP A 28 6.61 -14.43 16.35
C ASP A 28 5.34 -13.56 16.29
N ALA A 29 4.38 -13.94 15.44
CA ALA A 29 3.14 -13.19 15.28
C ALA A 29 2.34 -13.03 16.59
N LYS A 30 2.37 -14.06 17.46
CA LYS A 30 1.66 -14.02 18.75
C LYS A 30 2.26 -12.97 19.70
N ASP A 31 3.58 -12.75 19.61
CA ASP A 31 4.31 -11.82 20.47
C ASP A 31 4.21 -10.37 19.95
N VAL A 32 3.84 -10.21 18.67
CA VAL A 32 3.63 -8.91 18.02
C VAL A 32 2.26 -8.31 18.38
N LYS A 33 1.20 -9.12 18.46
CA LYS A 33 -0.20 -8.66 18.43
C LYS A 33 -0.51 -7.51 19.41
N ASP A 34 0.00 -7.59 20.63
CA ASP A 34 -0.27 -6.65 21.72
C ASP A 34 1.03 -5.99 22.25
N HIS A 35 2.07 -5.96 21.43
CA HIS A 35 3.38 -5.46 21.87
C HIS A 35 3.33 -3.95 22.18
N PRO A 36 3.76 -3.49 23.37
CA PRO A 36 3.58 -2.10 23.82
C PRO A 36 4.36 -1.06 23.01
N ARG A 37 5.44 -1.48 22.32
CA ARG A 37 6.23 -0.63 21.41
C ARG A 37 5.52 -0.31 20.08
N ILE A 38 4.41 -0.97 19.75
CA ILE A 38 3.64 -0.66 18.54
C ILE A 38 2.89 0.65 18.75
N ASP A 39 3.12 1.58 17.82
CA ASP A 39 2.51 2.89 17.80
C ASP A 39 1.12 2.79 17.17
N ASP A 40 0.08 2.93 17.98
CA ASP A 40 -1.31 2.90 17.51
C ASP A 40 -1.91 4.31 17.52
N PRO A 41 -2.17 4.92 16.34
CA PRO A 41 -2.70 6.27 16.23
C PRO A 41 -4.13 6.41 16.76
N ARG A 42 -4.81 5.30 17.05
CA ARG A 42 -6.17 5.31 17.63
C ARG A 42 -6.20 5.43 19.16
N LYS A 43 -5.05 5.30 19.83
CA LYS A 43 -4.94 5.49 21.28
C LYS A 43 -4.97 6.97 21.64
N ALA A 44 -5.34 7.27 22.89
CA ALA A 44 -5.38 8.63 23.41
C ALA A 44 -4.04 9.36 23.16
N PRO A 45 -4.04 10.66 22.82
CA PRO A 45 -2.81 11.41 22.52
C PRO A 45 -1.73 11.31 23.60
N GLU A 46 -2.13 11.23 24.87
CA GLU A 46 -1.23 11.10 26.02
C GLU A 46 -0.50 9.74 26.04
N GLU A 47 -1.07 8.70 25.44
CA GLU A 47 -0.49 7.36 25.31
C GLU A 47 0.27 7.19 23.99
N SER A 48 -0.27 7.75 22.91
CA SER A 48 0.19 7.47 21.54
C SER A 48 1.23 8.48 21.03
N GLY A 49 1.18 9.71 21.53
CA GLY A 49 1.95 10.84 21.02
C GLY A 49 1.45 11.40 19.68
N PHE A 50 0.36 10.86 19.13
CA PHE A 50 -0.26 11.38 17.91
C PHE A 50 -1.19 12.55 18.23
N ILE A 51 -1.08 13.61 17.44
CA ILE A 51 -1.83 14.84 17.59
C ILE A 51 -2.66 15.05 16.32
N GLN A 52 -3.92 15.45 16.48
CA GLN A 52 -4.76 15.82 15.35
C GLN A 52 -4.33 17.19 14.80
N THR A 53 -4.07 17.27 13.50
CA THR A 53 -3.72 18.53 12.81
C THR A 53 -4.85 19.08 11.95
N SER A 54 -5.65 18.20 11.35
CA SER A 54 -6.76 18.57 10.46
C SER A 54 -7.75 17.41 10.33
N SER A 55 -8.64 17.45 9.34
CA SER A 55 -9.54 16.35 9.00
C SER A 55 -9.70 16.22 7.48
N ILE A 56 -9.99 15.01 7.02
CA ILE A 56 -10.60 14.77 5.71
C ILE A 56 -12.12 14.86 5.93
N THR A 57 -12.73 15.87 5.32
CA THR A 57 -14.15 16.15 5.55
C THR A 57 -15.05 15.08 4.96
N LYS A 58 -16.23 14.92 5.55
CA LYS A 58 -17.33 14.12 5.00
C LYS A 58 -17.63 14.47 3.54
N ALA A 59 -17.58 15.75 3.17
CA ALA A 59 -17.81 16.20 1.81
C ALA A 59 -16.72 15.69 0.83
N GLN A 60 -15.45 15.73 1.24
CA GLN A 60 -14.35 15.16 0.45
C GLN A 60 -14.51 13.65 0.31
N ARG A 61 -14.81 12.93 1.40
CA ARG A 61 -15.07 11.48 1.39
C ARG A 61 -16.23 11.12 0.48
N ARG A 62 -17.36 11.84 0.57
CA ARG A 62 -18.54 11.65 -0.31
C ARG A 62 -18.16 11.81 -1.78
N LYS A 63 -17.42 12.87 -2.12
CA LYS A 63 -16.92 13.11 -3.48
C LYS A 63 -16.01 11.97 -3.94
N ALA A 64 -15.09 11.54 -3.09
CA ALA A 64 -14.17 10.44 -3.39
C ALA A 64 -14.92 9.13 -3.64
N PHE A 65 -15.80 8.73 -2.74
CA PHE A 65 -16.47 7.43 -2.79
C PHE A 65 -17.43 7.34 -3.98
N SER A 66 -18.06 8.47 -4.35
CA SER A 66 -18.89 8.56 -5.56
C SER A 66 -18.15 8.23 -6.87
N GLN A 67 -16.81 8.22 -6.88
CA GLN A 67 -16.02 7.83 -8.05
C GLN A 67 -16.08 6.32 -8.34
N PHE A 68 -16.44 5.49 -7.35
CA PHE A 68 -16.67 4.06 -7.56
C PHE A 68 -18.13 3.71 -7.86
N GLY A 69 -19.06 4.64 -7.61
CA GLY A 69 -20.51 4.48 -7.74
C GLY A 69 -21.24 5.46 -6.82
N GLN A 70 -22.39 5.98 -7.24
CA GLN A 70 -23.16 6.94 -6.41
C GLN A 70 -23.67 6.31 -5.11
N GLU A 71 -23.91 5.01 -5.13
CA GLU A 71 -24.29 4.20 -3.97
C GLU A 71 -23.26 4.25 -2.83
N TYR A 72 -21.98 4.49 -3.14
CA TYR A 72 -20.93 4.58 -2.12
C TYR A 72 -20.77 5.98 -1.54
N ALA A 73 -21.43 7.00 -2.11
CA ALA A 73 -21.32 8.38 -1.63
C ALA A 73 -21.85 8.53 -0.19
N ASP A 74 -22.86 7.74 0.17
CA ASP A 74 -23.51 7.76 1.49
C ASP A 74 -22.71 7.00 2.56
N GLU A 75 -21.68 6.24 2.17
CA GLU A 75 -20.72 5.60 3.12
C GLU A 75 -19.83 6.63 3.84
N ALA A 76 -19.83 7.89 3.39
CA ALA A 76 -19.22 9.00 4.10
C ALA A 76 -20.19 9.56 5.15
N ASP A 77 -20.10 9.04 6.37
CA ASP A 77 -20.94 9.41 7.50
C ASP A 77 -20.38 10.59 8.33
N GLU A 78 -19.05 10.64 8.51
CA GLU A 78 -18.35 11.60 9.36
C GLU A 78 -17.05 12.15 8.74
N ASP A 79 -16.47 13.16 9.40
CA ASP A 79 -15.12 13.64 9.13
C ASP A 79 -14.09 12.67 9.74
N ILE A 80 -12.97 12.44 9.04
CA ILE A 80 -11.89 11.59 9.55
C ILE A 80 -10.73 12.46 10.00
N PRO A 81 -10.25 12.33 11.25
CA PRO A 81 -9.11 13.11 11.74
C PRO A 81 -7.84 12.74 10.97
N ILE A 82 -7.04 13.75 10.66
CA ILE A 82 -5.66 13.58 10.21
C ILE A 82 -4.75 13.77 11.42
N LEU A 83 -3.97 12.74 11.71
CA LEU A 83 -3.07 12.65 12.85
C LEU A 83 -1.62 12.77 12.37
N HIS A 84 -0.77 13.38 13.19
CA HIS A 84 0.67 13.44 12.98
C HIS A 84 1.43 13.15 14.28
N HIS A 85 2.71 12.77 14.17
CA HIS A 85 3.59 12.58 15.32
C HIS A 85 4.83 13.48 15.18
N PRO A 86 5.24 14.24 16.21
CA PRO A 86 6.35 15.21 16.12
C PRO A 86 7.70 14.62 15.65
N LEU A 87 7.94 13.34 15.92
CA LEU A 87 9.14 12.63 15.45
C LEU A 87 9.33 12.67 13.93
N LEU A 88 8.24 12.68 13.16
CA LEU A 88 8.26 12.62 11.69
C LEU A 88 7.33 13.69 11.11
N PRO A 89 7.80 14.95 11.02
CA PRO A 89 7.08 15.99 10.32
C PRO A 89 6.71 15.57 8.89
N GLY A 90 5.51 15.95 8.47
CA GLY A 90 4.93 15.57 7.19
C GLY A 90 4.37 14.14 7.08
N LEU A 91 4.52 13.28 8.11
CA LEU A 91 3.80 12.01 8.16
C LEU A 91 2.37 12.24 8.66
N LEU A 92 1.40 12.11 7.76
CA LEU A 92 -0.01 12.25 8.06
C LEU A 92 -0.70 10.89 8.04
N ILE A 93 -1.56 10.62 9.02
CA ILE A 93 -2.27 9.35 9.16
C ILE A 93 -3.77 9.64 9.25
N ALA A 94 -4.58 8.96 8.43
CA ALA A 94 -6.03 9.00 8.50
C ALA A 94 -6.56 7.58 8.81
N PRO A 95 -6.82 7.28 10.10
CA PRO A 95 -7.33 5.98 10.52
C PRO A 95 -8.73 5.73 9.96
N SER A 96 -9.00 4.50 9.52
CA SER A 96 -10.33 4.07 9.05
C SER A 96 -10.93 4.98 7.97
N LEU A 97 -10.09 5.57 7.12
CA LEU A 97 -10.51 6.52 6.08
C LEU A 97 -11.50 5.89 5.09
N VAL A 98 -11.20 4.67 4.65
CA VAL A 98 -11.97 3.96 3.61
C VAL A 98 -12.94 2.96 4.26
N PRO A 99 -14.26 3.15 4.15
CA PRO A 99 -15.25 2.27 4.78
C PRO A 99 -15.40 0.93 4.02
N PRO A 100 -15.97 -0.11 4.65
CA PRO A 100 -16.01 -1.48 4.12
C PRO A 100 -16.47 -1.62 2.67
N ALA A 101 -17.61 -1.02 2.29
CA ALA A 101 -18.15 -1.12 0.94
C ALA A 101 -17.21 -0.50 -0.12
N VAL A 102 -16.57 0.62 0.23
CA VAL A 102 -15.60 1.32 -0.63
C VAL A 102 -14.30 0.52 -0.76
N GLN A 103 -13.88 -0.19 0.31
CA GLN A 103 -12.72 -1.08 0.24
C GLN A 103 -12.95 -2.21 -0.77
N VAL A 104 -14.12 -2.86 -0.74
CA VAL A 104 -14.49 -3.88 -1.72
C VAL A 104 -14.49 -3.31 -3.14
N ALA A 105 -15.11 -2.15 -3.34
CA ALA A 105 -15.14 -1.50 -4.66
C ALA A 105 -13.73 -1.18 -5.18
N ALA A 106 -12.84 -0.69 -4.31
CA ALA A 106 -11.44 -0.42 -4.67
C ALA A 106 -10.68 -1.70 -5.04
N LEU A 107 -10.85 -2.78 -4.28
CA LEU A 107 -10.26 -4.09 -4.59
C LEU A 107 -10.78 -4.64 -5.92
N ASP A 108 -12.07 -4.48 -6.22
CA ASP A 108 -12.64 -4.92 -7.49
C ASP A 108 -12.03 -4.17 -8.68
N LYS A 109 -11.82 -2.84 -8.56
CA LYS A 109 -11.10 -2.08 -9.59
C LYS A 109 -9.67 -2.59 -9.74
N MET A 110 -8.90 -2.61 -8.66
CA MET A 110 -7.47 -2.91 -8.72
C MET A 110 -7.17 -4.35 -9.12
N LEU A 111 -7.89 -5.33 -8.59
CA LEU A 111 -7.54 -6.75 -8.68
C LEU A 111 -8.41 -7.55 -9.67
N HIS A 112 -9.58 -7.04 -10.07
CA HIS A 112 -10.33 -7.61 -11.18
C HIS A 112 -10.07 -6.89 -12.50
N ARG A 113 -10.28 -5.57 -12.55
CA ARG A 113 -10.14 -4.78 -13.78
C ARG A 113 -8.68 -4.50 -14.12
N ASP A 114 -7.94 -3.87 -13.21
CA ASP A 114 -6.64 -3.28 -13.50
C ASP A 114 -5.54 -4.34 -13.55
N LEU A 115 -5.50 -5.27 -12.60
CA LEU A 115 -4.58 -6.42 -12.63
C LEU A 115 -4.68 -7.22 -13.93
N SER A 116 -5.86 -7.24 -14.56
CA SER A 116 -6.11 -8.00 -15.80
C SER A 116 -5.95 -7.15 -17.06
N ASN A 117 -5.43 -5.92 -16.96
CA ASN A 117 -5.05 -5.08 -18.08
C ASN A 117 -3.57 -5.34 -18.44
N PRO A 118 -3.24 -5.81 -19.66
CA PRO A 118 -1.86 -6.09 -20.06
C PRO A 118 -0.94 -4.87 -20.14
N GLU A 119 -1.48 -3.66 -20.12
CA GLU A 119 -0.67 -2.43 -20.05
C GLU A 119 -0.05 -2.24 -18.65
N HIS A 120 -0.62 -2.85 -17.62
CA HIS A 120 -0.13 -2.79 -16.25
C HIS A 120 0.85 -3.94 -15.98
N GLN A 121 2.08 -3.62 -15.57
CA GLN A 121 3.09 -4.64 -15.31
C GLN A 121 2.90 -5.28 -13.95
N THR A 122 3.44 -6.50 -13.81
CA THR A 122 3.45 -7.26 -12.55
C THR A 122 4.80 -7.94 -12.41
N ASN A 123 5.14 -8.40 -11.20
CA ASN A 123 6.38 -9.15 -11.00
C ASN A 123 6.44 -10.44 -11.84
N MET A 124 5.29 -10.97 -12.26
CA MET A 124 5.21 -12.17 -13.09
C MET A 124 5.71 -11.93 -14.51
N HIS A 125 5.53 -10.73 -15.06
CA HIS A 125 5.98 -10.39 -16.42
C HIS A 125 7.50 -10.48 -16.61
N LEU A 126 8.28 -10.46 -15.53
CA LEU A 126 9.73 -10.62 -15.61
C LEU A 126 10.13 -12.00 -16.17
N HIS A 127 9.34 -13.04 -15.88
CA HIS A 127 9.73 -14.43 -16.13
C HIS A 127 8.64 -15.30 -16.76
N TYR A 128 7.40 -14.80 -16.88
CA TYR A 128 6.27 -15.56 -17.38
C TYR A 128 5.48 -14.77 -18.42
N ASP A 129 4.87 -15.48 -19.35
CA ASP A 129 3.78 -15.03 -20.18
C ASP A 129 2.45 -15.29 -19.44
N LEU A 130 1.62 -14.26 -19.33
CA LEU A 130 0.41 -14.28 -18.51
C LEU A 130 -0.82 -14.67 -19.36
N PRO A 131 -1.68 -15.58 -18.88
CA PRO A 131 -2.85 -16.04 -19.60
C PRO A 131 -4.04 -15.09 -19.38
N TYR A 132 -3.98 -13.88 -19.96
CA TYR A 132 -5.05 -12.88 -19.85
C TYR A 132 -6.40 -13.47 -20.30
N PRO A 133 -7.37 -13.64 -19.38
CA PRO A 133 -8.67 -14.20 -19.72
C PRO A 133 -9.44 -13.29 -20.69
N ALA A 134 -10.02 -13.87 -21.73
CA ALA A 134 -10.86 -13.15 -22.67
C ALA A 134 -12.33 -13.12 -22.20
N GLY A 135 -13.03 -12.02 -22.46
CA GLY A 135 -14.46 -11.93 -22.16
C GLY A 135 -15.02 -10.51 -22.29
N ALA A 136 -16.34 -10.41 -22.34
CA ALA A 136 -17.05 -9.14 -22.53
C ALA A 136 -17.14 -8.29 -21.25
N THR A 137 -17.05 -8.91 -20.08
CA THR A 137 -17.19 -8.24 -18.77
C THR A 137 -15.88 -8.22 -18.00
N VAL A 138 -15.74 -7.31 -17.03
CA VAL A 138 -14.59 -7.30 -16.09
C VAL A 138 -14.47 -8.65 -15.39
N ALA A 139 -15.59 -9.21 -14.94
CA ALA A 139 -15.61 -10.49 -14.25
C ALA A 139 -15.00 -11.63 -15.07
N THR A 140 -15.39 -11.73 -16.35
CA THR A 140 -14.87 -12.78 -17.25
C THR A 140 -13.41 -12.56 -17.65
N ARG A 141 -12.91 -11.33 -17.55
CA ARG A 141 -11.51 -10.98 -17.85
C ARG A 141 -10.60 -11.08 -16.63
N SER A 142 -11.17 -11.13 -15.42
CA SER A 142 -10.37 -11.20 -14.20
C SER A 142 -9.53 -12.48 -14.15
N PHE A 143 -8.27 -12.40 -13.68
CA PHE A 143 -7.50 -13.61 -13.36
C PHE A 143 -8.19 -14.53 -12.34
N PHE A 144 -9.08 -14.00 -11.49
CA PHE A 144 -9.89 -14.81 -10.57
C PHE A 144 -11.00 -15.60 -11.29
N SER A 145 -11.26 -15.35 -12.57
CA SER A 145 -12.11 -16.23 -13.39
C SER A 145 -11.42 -17.56 -13.72
N LEU A 146 -10.10 -17.64 -13.62
CA LEU A 146 -9.36 -18.88 -13.80
C LEU A 146 -9.62 -19.79 -12.60
N ALA A 147 -10.08 -21.02 -12.86
CA ALA A 147 -10.25 -21.99 -11.80
C ALA A 147 -8.89 -22.26 -11.10
N PRO A 148 -8.81 -22.20 -9.76
CA PRO A 148 -7.54 -22.32 -9.02
C PRO A 148 -6.76 -23.59 -9.37
N GLU A 149 -7.47 -24.70 -9.52
CA GLU A 149 -6.94 -26.05 -9.80
C GLU A 149 -6.91 -26.39 -11.30
N SER A 150 -7.19 -25.43 -12.18
CA SER A 150 -7.01 -25.66 -13.62
C SER A 150 -5.54 -25.90 -13.97
N ALA A 151 -5.31 -26.53 -15.12
CA ALA A 151 -3.97 -26.77 -15.64
C ALA A 151 -3.11 -25.48 -15.63
N ALA A 152 -1.80 -25.64 -15.46
CA ALA A 152 -0.88 -24.51 -15.48
C ALA A 152 -1.00 -23.73 -16.80
N ARG A 153 -1.19 -22.41 -16.71
CA ARG A 153 -1.38 -21.51 -17.86
C ARG A 153 -0.42 -20.31 -17.84
N PHE A 154 0.28 -20.10 -16.73
CA PHE A 154 1.36 -19.11 -16.64
C PHE A 154 2.63 -19.78 -17.14
N THR A 155 2.99 -19.46 -18.38
CA THR A 155 4.08 -20.15 -19.10
C THR A 155 5.39 -19.42 -18.84
N PRO A 156 6.45 -20.10 -18.41
CA PRO A 156 7.73 -19.45 -18.20
C PRO A 156 8.33 -19.04 -19.56
N LYS A 157 8.91 -17.84 -19.61
CA LYS A 157 9.66 -17.35 -20.77
C LYS A 157 10.89 -18.21 -21.05
N ASP A 158 11.49 -18.74 -19.99
CA ASP A 158 12.56 -19.74 -20.04
C ASP A 158 12.15 -21.00 -19.24
N PRO A 159 11.66 -22.05 -19.92
CA PRO A 159 11.28 -23.32 -19.29
C PRO A 159 12.43 -24.10 -18.65
N SER A 160 13.70 -23.75 -18.91
CA SER A 160 14.86 -24.38 -18.28
C SER A 160 15.12 -23.85 -16.86
N VAL A 161 14.69 -22.61 -16.59
CA VAL A 161 14.87 -21.93 -15.29
C VAL A 161 13.61 -22.04 -14.42
N HIS A 162 12.44 -21.95 -15.04
CA HIS A 162 11.16 -21.89 -14.35
C HIS A 162 10.18 -22.95 -14.86
N LYS A 163 9.26 -23.38 -13.98
CA LYS A 163 8.19 -24.32 -14.33
C LYS A 163 6.88 -23.57 -14.58
N PRO A 164 5.99 -24.06 -15.46
CA PRO A 164 4.63 -23.52 -15.58
C PRO A 164 3.90 -23.48 -14.23
N LEU A 165 3.10 -22.43 -14.03
CA LEU A 165 2.35 -22.21 -12.79
C LEU A 165 0.83 -22.22 -13.03
N THR A 166 0.09 -22.73 -12.03
CA THR A 166 -1.37 -22.61 -11.98
C THR A 166 -1.80 -21.25 -11.47
N ALA A 167 -3.06 -20.87 -11.71
CA ALA A 167 -3.62 -19.63 -11.18
C ALA A 167 -3.51 -19.56 -9.65
N LYS A 168 -3.78 -20.68 -8.95
CA LYS A 168 -3.64 -20.77 -7.48
C LYS A 168 -2.23 -20.47 -7.01
N GLN A 169 -1.22 -21.04 -7.66
CA GLN A 169 0.17 -20.76 -7.29
C GLN A 169 0.51 -19.29 -7.48
N VAL A 170 0.04 -18.68 -8.57
CA VAL A 170 0.29 -17.27 -8.86
C VAL A 170 -0.42 -16.35 -7.87
N LEU A 171 -1.76 -16.37 -7.85
CA LEU A 171 -2.55 -15.41 -7.08
C LEU A 171 -2.41 -15.60 -5.56
N SER A 172 -2.09 -16.80 -5.08
CA SER A 172 -1.96 -17.02 -3.63
C SER A 172 -0.57 -16.71 -3.08
N ARG A 173 0.50 -16.84 -3.88
CA ARG A 173 1.88 -16.81 -3.38
C ARG A 173 2.96 -16.20 -4.29
N ARG A 174 2.77 -16.09 -5.61
CA ARG A 174 3.83 -15.59 -6.52
C ARG A 174 3.58 -14.18 -7.04
N LEU A 175 2.33 -13.72 -7.05
CA LEU A 175 2.01 -12.34 -7.39
C LEU A 175 2.28 -11.45 -6.17
N HIS A 176 3.22 -10.53 -6.30
CA HIS A 176 3.67 -9.64 -5.23
C HIS A 176 3.32 -8.18 -5.51
N TRP A 177 3.25 -7.77 -6.77
CA TRP A 177 2.86 -6.41 -7.13
C TRP A 177 2.24 -6.31 -8.53
N VAL A 178 1.44 -5.26 -8.72
CA VAL A 178 1.03 -4.72 -10.02
C VAL A 178 1.24 -3.21 -10.03
N THR A 179 1.69 -2.65 -11.15
CA THR A 179 1.88 -1.21 -11.37
C THR A 179 0.71 -0.61 -12.14
N LEU A 180 0.17 0.51 -11.68
CA LEU A 180 -0.89 1.27 -12.35
C LEU A 180 -0.33 2.59 -12.85
N GLY A 181 -0.68 3.02 -14.06
CA GLY A 181 -0.15 4.26 -14.63
C GLY A 181 1.31 4.14 -15.08
N GLY A 182 2.17 5.06 -14.60
CA GLY A 182 3.60 5.03 -14.81
C GLY A 182 4.26 3.72 -14.37
N GLN A 183 5.12 3.17 -15.23
CA GLN A 183 5.77 1.88 -15.03
C GLN A 183 7.14 2.07 -14.39
N TYR A 184 7.35 1.46 -13.22
CA TYR A 184 8.62 1.54 -12.50
C TYR A 184 9.62 0.51 -13.02
N ASP A 185 10.81 0.96 -13.40
CA ASP A 185 11.93 0.09 -13.76
C ASP A 185 12.67 -0.34 -12.49
N TRP A 186 12.43 -1.57 -12.04
CA TRP A 186 13.07 -2.15 -10.85
C TRP A 186 14.59 -2.34 -10.98
N THR A 187 15.09 -2.53 -12.21
CA THR A 187 16.51 -2.75 -12.47
C THR A 187 17.27 -1.45 -12.34
N ASN A 188 16.77 -0.40 -13.00
CA ASN A 188 17.43 0.91 -13.03
C ASN A 188 16.94 1.85 -11.92
N ARG A 189 15.90 1.47 -11.18
CA ARG A 189 15.28 2.24 -10.09
C ARG A 189 14.81 3.64 -10.51
N VAL A 190 14.19 3.73 -11.69
CA VAL A 190 13.73 4.99 -12.29
C VAL A 190 12.36 4.83 -12.91
N TYR A 191 11.67 5.96 -13.10
CA TYR A 191 10.55 6.06 -14.04
C TYR A 191 11.08 6.49 -15.42
N PRO A 192 11.02 5.63 -16.45
CA PRO A 192 11.54 5.93 -17.78
C PRO A 192 10.88 7.15 -18.44
N GLU A 193 11.65 7.92 -19.23
CA GLU A 193 11.12 9.01 -20.06
C GLU A 193 10.57 8.49 -21.40
N GLY A 194 9.52 9.14 -21.90
CA GLY A 194 9.04 8.95 -23.27
C GLY A 194 8.40 7.60 -23.59
N GLN A 195 8.14 6.74 -22.60
CA GLN A 195 7.30 5.56 -22.81
C GLN A 195 5.82 5.98 -22.88
N ASP A 196 5.05 5.34 -23.76
CA ASP A 196 3.59 5.30 -23.70
C ASP A 196 3.19 4.60 -22.39
N ALA A 197 3.28 5.33 -21.28
CA ALA A 197 2.92 4.81 -19.97
C ALA A 197 1.44 4.44 -20.02
N ALA A 198 1.11 3.25 -19.51
CA ALA A 198 -0.28 2.84 -19.33
C ALA A 198 -1.05 3.98 -18.65
N ALA A 199 -2.28 4.27 -19.11
CA ALA A 199 -3.06 5.32 -18.48
C ALA A 199 -3.34 4.96 -17.02
N PHE A 200 -3.17 5.92 -16.11
CA PHE A 200 -3.57 5.71 -14.72
C PHE A 200 -5.10 5.56 -14.65
N PRO A 201 -5.65 4.57 -13.92
CA PRO A 201 -7.10 4.37 -13.85
C PRO A 201 -7.84 5.60 -13.32
N VAL A 202 -8.69 6.19 -14.17
CA VAL A 202 -9.31 7.52 -13.94
C VAL A 202 -10.19 7.57 -12.69
N ASP A 203 -10.91 6.50 -12.37
CA ASP A 203 -11.74 6.43 -11.17
C ASP A 203 -10.90 6.43 -9.88
N ILE A 204 -9.81 5.66 -9.86
CA ILE A 204 -8.85 5.67 -8.74
C ILE A 204 -8.17 7.05 -8.64
N ALA A 205 -7.74 7.66 -9.75
CA ALA A 205 -7.14 8.99 -9.74
C ALA A 205 -8.09 10.05 -9.15
N ARG A 206 -9.36 10.06 -9.57
CA ARG A 206 -10.36 11.01 -9.04
C ARG A 206 -10.71 10.74 -7.57
N PHE A 207 -10.77 9.46 -7.17
CA PHE A 207 -10.97 9.07 -5.78
C PHE A 207 -9.84 9.64 -4.90
N LEU A 208 -8.59 9.46 -5.33
CA LEU A 208 -7.42 9.97 -4.61
C LEU A 208 -7.33 11.50 -4.64
N ALA A 209 -7.59 12.15 -5.76
CA ALA A 209 -7.55 13.61 -5.88
C ALA A 209 -8.59 14.31 -4.98
N ALA A 210 -9.71 13.64 -4.67
CA ALA A 210 -10.68 14.17 -3.71
C ALA A 210 -10.20 14.09 -2.25
N LEU A 211 -9.39 13.08 -1.90
CA LEU A 211 -8.87 12.84 -0.55
C LEU A 211 -7.52 13.55 -0.30
N PHE A 212 -6.64 13.54 -1.29
CA PHE A 212 -5.26 14.02 -1.23
C PHE A 212 -4.96 14.95 -2.42
N PRO A 213 -5.58 16.15 -2.48
CA PRO A 213 -5.54 17.01 -3.66
C PRO A 213 -4.15 17.59 -4.00
N ALA A 214 -3.17 17.42 -3.11
CA ALA A 214 -1.80 17.90 -3.31
C ALA A 214 -0.93 16.95 -4.15
N THR A 215 -1.40 15.74 -4.46
CA THR A 215 -0.69 14.74 -5.25
C THR A 215 -1.56 14.29 -6.42
N ASP A 216 -1.05 14.45 -7.64
CA ASP A 216 -1.65 13.88 -8.84
C ASP A 216 -1.27 12.40 -8.99
N ALA A 217 -2.26 11.55 -9.21
CA ALA A 217 -2.07 10.11 -9.29
C ALA A 217 -1.57 9.72 -10.68
N GLN A 218 -0.25 9.62 -10.84
CA GLN A 218 0.40 9.33 -12.12
C GLN A 218 0.97 7.91 -12.19
N ALA A 219 1.43 7.38 -11.05
CA ALA A 219 1.89 6.00 -10.93
C ALA A 219 1.45 5.42 -9.58
N ALA A 220 1.20 4.11 -9.54
CA ALA A 220 1.00 3.40 -8.30
C ALA A 220 1.59 1.99 -8.35
N ILE A 221 1.96 1.49 -7.18
CA ILE A 221 2.34 0.10 -6.95
C ILE A 221 1.31 -0.48 -5.98
N VAL A 222 0.52 -1.44 -6.47
CA VAL A 222 -0.35 -2.25 -5.61
C VAL A 222 0.45 -3.45 -5.16
N ASN A 223 0.86 -3.46 -3.89
CA ASN A 223 1.61 -4.55 -3.28
C ASN A 223 0.65 -5.56 -2.64
N LEU A 224 0.92 -6.85 -2.86
CA LEU A 224 0.18 -7.98 -2.32
C LEU A 224 1.09 -8.73 -1.34
N TYR A 225 0.70 -8.74 -0.07
CA TYR A 225 1.44 -9.42 0.99
C TYR A 225 0.61 -10.53 1.61
N SER A 226 1.29 -11.55 2.11
CA SER A 226 0.77 -12.61 2.99
C SER A 226 1.62 -12.68 4.27
N PRO A 227 1.15 -13.34 5.34
CA PRO A 227 1.99 -13.65 6.49
C PRO A 227 3.30 -14.34 6.06
N GLY A 228 4.42 -13.76 6.51
CA GLY A 228 5.79 -14.14 6.12
C GLY A 228 6.42 -13.21 5.08
N ASP A 229 5.63 -12.47 4.32
CA ASP A 229 6.14 -11.46 3.40
C ASP A 229 6.59 -10.22 4.18
N THR A 230 7.64 -9.56 3.69
CA THR A 230 8.23 -8.38 4.30
C THR A 230 8.69 -7.41 3.23
N MET A 231 8.82 -6.13 3.59
CA MET A 231 9.46 -5.10 2.77
C MET A 231 10.55 -4.43 3.59
N MET A 232 11.80 -4.59 3.17
CA MET A 232 12.96 -4.01 3.85
C MET A 232 12.85 -2.48 3.92
N LEU A 233 13.57 -1.89 4.87
CA LEU A 233 13.73 -0.44 4.93
C LEU A 233 14.33 0.08 3.61
N HIS A 234 13.65 1.04 3.00
CA HIS A 234 14.03 1.72 1.77
C HIS A 234 13.50 3.17 1.79
N ARG A 235 13.79 3.92 0.73
CA ARG A 235 13.23 5.24 0.46
C ARG A 235 12.65 5.24 -0.95
N ASP A 236 11.56 5.94 -1.14
CA ASP A 236 10.95 6.19 -2.44
C ASP A 236 11.51 7.52 -2.96
N VAL A 237 12.54 7.50 -3.81
CA VAL A 237 13.23 8.72 -4.31
C VAL A 237 13.45 8.71 -5.82
N SER A 238 12.71 7.86 -6.53
CA SER A 238 12.84 7.69 -7.98
C SER A 238 11.97 8.66 -8.79
N GLU A 239 11.12 9.43 -8.13
CA GLU A 239 10.26 10.45 -8.73
C GLU A 239 11.03 11.76 -8.94
N PHE A 240 10.56 12.59 -9.89
CA PHE A 240 11.16 13.88 -10.23
C PHE A 240 10.42 15.06 -9.59
N THR A 241 9.65 14.80 -8.54
CA THR A 241 8.87 15.79 -7.78
C THR A 241 8.81 15.38 -6.31
N ASP A 242 8.62 16.36 -5.43
CA ASP A 242 8.56 16.19 -3.97
C ASP A 242 7.13 16.01 -3.43
N LYS A 243 6.12 15.90 -4.32
CA LYS A 243 4.72 15.65 -3.90
C LYS A 243 4.61 14.41 -3.03
N GLY A 244 3.67 14.45 -2.09
CA GLY A 244 3.55 13.41 -1.08
C GLY A 244 3.14 12.05 -1.65
N LEU A 245 3.54 10.98 -0.96
CA LEU A 245 3.18 9.61 -1.29
C LEU A 245 1.91 9.22 -0.55
N VAL A 246 0.89 8.74 -1.26
CA VAL A 246 -0.36 8.24 -0.67
C VAL A 246 -0.26 6.72 -0.54
N SER A 247 -0.61 6.17 0.62
CA SER A 247 -0.61 4.73 0.84
C SER A 247 -1.88 4.29 1.58
N LEU A 248 -2.66 3.41 0.96
CA LEU A 248 -3.89 2.83 1.52
C LEU A 248 -3.68 1.35 1.87
N SER A 249 -4.29 0.87 2.95
CA SER A 249 -4.18 -0.52 3.42
C SER A 249 -5.53 -1.24 3.41
N PHE A 250 -5.55 -2.48 2.94
CA PHE A 250 -6.74 -3.35 2.90
C PHE A 250 -6.38 -4.77 3.37
N GLY A 251 -7.27 -5.46 4.07
CA GLY A 251 -7.08 -6.83 4.56
C GLY A 251 -6.35 -6.91 5.90
N CYS A 252 -5.44 -7.87 6.04
CA CYS A 252 -4.67 -8.08 7.26
C CYS A 252 -3.87 -6.84 7.67
N ASP A 253 -3.70 -6.67 8.98
CA ASP A 253 -2.89 -5.61 9.55
C ASP A 253 -1.42 -5.75 9.12
N GLY A 254 -0.80 -4.62 8.81
CA GLY A 254 0.63 -4.51 8.53
C GLY A 254 1.31 -3.67 9.59
N LEU A 255 2.45 -4.14 10.10
CA LEU A 255 3.37 -3.27 10.81
C LEU A 255 4.19 -2.47 9.79
N PHE A 256 4.18 -1.15 9.94
CA PHE A 256 4.92 -0.22 9.10
C PHE A 256 5.92 0.53 9.96
N MET A 257 7.20 0.29 9.72
CA MET A 257 8.30 1.00 10.37
C MET A 257 8.68 2.20 9.53
N ILE A 258 8.80 3.37 10.15
CA ILE A 258 9.31 4.60 9.51
C ILE A 258 10.23 5.36 10.46
N ALA A 259 11.37 5.82 9.97
CA ALA A 259 12.40 6.50 10.74
C ALA A 259 12.89 7.77 10.02
N PRO A 260 13.21 8.85 10.76
CA PRO A 260 13.77 10.06 10.15
C PRO A 260 15.13 9.77 9.50
N ASN A 261 15.51 10.59 8.52
CA ASN A 261 16.84 10.46 7.89
C ASN A 261 17.98 10.87 8.80
N THR A 262 17.74 11.82 9.72
CA THR A 262 18.69 12.27 10.73
C THR A 262 18.20 11.86 12.12
N PRO A 263 19.06 11.29 12.99
CA PRO A 263 18.69 11.01 14.37
C PRO A 263 18.21 12.28 15.09
N ALA A 264 17.25 12.13 16.00
CA ALA A 264 16.81 13.22 16.86
C ALA A 264 18.03 13.85 17.58
N GLY A 265 18.25 15.15 17.35
CA GLY A 265 19.35 15.91 17.96
C GLY A 265 20.58 16.23 17.09
N GLY A 266 20.57 15.91 15.78
CA GLY A 266 21.75 16.09 14.90
C GLY A 266 21.71 17.17 13.83
N GLY A 267 20.68 18.03 13.75
CA GLY A 267 20.54 18.99 12.65
C GLY A 267 19.83 20.30 13.00
N GLU A 268 19.83 21.25 12.04
CA GLU A 268 19.28 22.61 12.14
C GLU A 268 17.78 22.70 12.54
N GLY A 269 17.07 21.56 12.58
CA GLY A 269 15.68 21.43 13.07
C GLY A 269 15.54 21.18 14.58
N ALA A 270 16.64 21.13 15.34
CA ALA A 270 16.62 20.94 16.80
C ALA A 270 15.82 22.04 17.53
N GLU A 271 15.74 23.24 16.96
CA GLU A 271 14.99 24.37 17.54
C GLU A 271 13.46 24.18 17.48
N ALA A 272 12.94 23.48 16.47
CA ALA A 272 11.52 23.12 16.39
C ALA A 272 11.17 21.90 17.27
N GLN A 273 12.15 21.02 17.53
CA GLN A 273 12.01 19.88 18.45
C GLN A 273 12.01 20.30 19.93
N ALA A 274 12.44 21.53 20.25
CA ALA A 274 12.49 22.04 21.63
C ALA A 274 11.10 22.28 22.27
N GLN A 275 10.02 22.25 21.50
CA GLN A 275 8.65 22.49 21.98
C GLN A 275 7.82 21.20 22.15
N ALA A 276 8.32 20.05 21.69
CA ALA A 276 7.70 18.76 21.92
C ALA A 276 8.35 18.07 23.14
N PRO A 277 7.61 17.31 23.96
CA PRO A 277 8.23 16.48 24.99
C PRO A 277 9.28 15.57 24.36
N PRO A 278 10.44 15.33 25.00
CA PRO A 278 11.46 14.45 24.48
C PRO A 278 10.85 13.08 24.20
N SER A 279 10.72 12.72 22.93
CA SER A 279 10.36 11.38 22.52
C SER A 279 11.67 10.61 22.38
N ASP A 280 11.94 9.68 23.30
CA ASP A 280 13.07 8.73 23.22
C ASP A 280 12.97 7.77 22.01
N LYS A 281 11.93 7.92 21.17
CA LYS A 281 11.73 7.11 19.96
C LYS A 281 12.59 7.66 18.82
N ASP A 282 13.31 6.77 18.17
CA ASP A 282 14.12 7.01 16.98
C ASP A 282 13.43 6.53 15.67
N TYR A 283 12.29 5.84 15.79
CA TYR A 283 11.40 5.45 14.69
C TYR A 283 9.96 5.32 15.20
N LEU A 284 8.99 5.30 14.29
CA LEU A 284 7.61 4.85 14.56
C LEU A 284 7.38 3.46 13.98
N LEU A 285 6.61 2.63 14.69
CA LEU A 285 6.14 1.32 14.23
C LEU A 285 4.63 1.30 14.26
N LEU A 286 4.02 1.75 13.17
CA LEU A 286 2.58 1.87 13.04
C LEU A 286 1.95 0.52 12.80
N ARG A 287 0.82 0.24 13.47
CA ARG A 287 -0.10 -0.83 13.05
C ARG A 287 -1.14 -0.26 12.09
N LEU A 288 -0.94 -0.52 10.79
CA LEU A 288 -1.87 -0.12 9.73
C LEU A 288 -2.92 -1.20 9.53
N ARG A 289 -4.19 -0.84 9.74
CA ARG A 289 -5.36 -1.71 9.62
C ARG A 289 -6.06 -1.53 8.29
N SER A 290 -6.99 -2.43 7.96
CA SER A 290 -7.85 -2.29 6.79
C SER A 290 -8.61 -0.96 6.82
N GLY A 291 -8.53 -0.19 5.74
CA GLY A 291 -9.12 1.14 5.59
C GLY A 291 -8.22 2.31 6.01
N ASP A 292 -7.04 2.04 6.58
CA ASP A 292 -6.09 3.10 6.96
C ASP A 292 -5.38 3.72 5.76
N ALA A 293 -5.15 5.03 5.87
CA ALA A 293 -4.30 5.77 4.94
C ALA A 293 -3.13 6.42 5.66
N ILE A 294 -1.97 6.43 5.01
CA ILE A 294 -0.86 7.32 5.35
C ILE A 294 -0.52 8.20 4.14
N TYR A 295 -0.12 9.43 4.42
CA TYR A 295 0.36 10.38 3.43
C TYR A 295 1.72 10.91 3.88
N MET A 296 2.77 10.59 3.12
CA MET A 296 4.15 10.93 3.44
C MET A 296 4.57 12.14 2.61
N THR A 297 4.62 13.31 3.24
CA THR A 297 5.07 14.58 2.63
C THR A 297 6.20 15.20 3.45
N GLN A 298 6.74 16.33 2.99
CA GLN A 298 7.82 17.09 3.65
C GLN A 298 8.98 16.15 4.06
N GLU A 299 9.43 16.17 5.31
CA GLU A 299 10.55 15.37 5.79
C GLU A 299 10.27 13.86 5.71
N SER A 300 9.02 13.43 5.92
CA SER A 300 8.64 12.02 5.81
C SER A 300 8.65 11.50 4.36
N ARG A 301 8.61 12.38 3.35
CA ARG A 301 8.59 12.02 1.92
C ARG A 301 9.80 11.17 1.53
N VAL A 302 10.92 11.38 2.21
CA VAL A 302 12.20 10.75 1.94
C VAL A 302 12.68 9.91 3.13
N ALA A 303 11.82 9.66 4.13
CA ALA A 303 12.17 8.90 5.32
C ALA A 303 12.40 7.42 5.03
N TRP A 304 13.26 6.78 5.82
CA TRP A 304 13.45 5.33 5.76
C TRP A 304 12.19 4.63 6.22
N HIS A 305 11.65 3.71 5.42
CA HIS A 305 10.45 2.99 5.79
C HIS A 305 10.37 1.58 5.21
N GLY A 306 9.56 0.73 5.82
CA GLY A 306 9.39 -0.66 5.41
C GLY A 306 8.30 -1.38 6.18
N VAL A 307 8.00 -2.61 5.77
CA VAL A 307 6.96 -3.47 6.35
C VAL A 307 7.63 -4.71 6.96
N PRO A 308 8.00 -4.68 8.25
CA PRO A 308 8.63 -5.84 8.88
C PRO A 308 7.68 -7.03 9.06
N LYS A 309 6.36 -6.80 9.18
CA LYS A 309 5.43 -7.88 9.55
C LYS A 309 4.04 -7.67 8.98
N ILE A 310 3.46 -8.74 8.43
CA ILE A 310 2.00 -8.88 8.28
C ILE A 310 1.48 -9.70 9.44
N VAL A 311 0.47 -9.19 10.15
CA VAL A 311 -0.11 -9.87 11.30
C VAL A 311 -1.17 -10.86 10.79
N PRO A 312 -0.98 -12.18 10.94
CA PRO A 312 -1.95 -13.17 10.50
C PRO A 312 -3.28 -13.03 11.25
N ASP A 313 -4.35 -13.55 10.66
CA ASP A 313 -5.68 -13.65 11.30
C ASP A 313 -6.27 -12.30 11.77
N THR A 314 -5.96 -11.23 11.04
CA THR A 314 -6.47 -9.86 11.28
C THR A 314 -7.25 -9.29 10.09
N CYS A 315 -7.45 -10.06 9.03
CA CYS A 315 -8.30 -9.63 7.92
C CYS A 315 -9.73 -9.41 8.46
N PRO A 316 -10.40 -8.28 8.15
CA PRO A 316 -11.74 -8.04 8.66
C PRO A 316 -12.75 -9.00 8.00
N GLU A 317 -13.73 -9.44 8.77
CA GLU A 317 -14.73 -10.44 8.36
C GLU A 317 -15.40 -10.11 7.01
N TYR A 318 -15.74 -8.83 6.78
CA TYR A 318 -16.36 -8.36 5.54
C TYR A 318 -15.48 -8.49 4.29
N LEU A 319 -14.16 -8.67 4.45
CA LEU A 319 -13.23 -8.92 3.35
C LEU A 319 -12.78 -10.37 3.24
N GLU A 320 -12.92 -11.21 4.28
CA GLU A 320 -12.29 -12.53 4.29
C GLU A 320 -12.63 -13.39 3.06
N ASN A 321 -13.89 -13.32 2.62
CA ASN A 321 -14.39 -14.11 1.52
C ASN A 321 -14.13 -13.48 0.14
N TRP A 322 -13.68 -12.22 0.07
CA TRP A 322 -13.28 -11.61 -1.19
C TRP A 322 -12.17 -12.46 -1.84
N PRO A 323 -12.25 -12.75 -3.16
CA PRO A 323 -13.17 -12.17 -4.14
C PRO A 323 -14.48 -12.94 -4.36
N ALA A 324 -14.75 -14.02 -3.64
CA ALA A 324 -16.02 -14.71 -3.76
C ALA A 324 -17.17 -13.79 -3.33
N GLN A 325 -18.20 -13.67 -4.18
CA GLN A 325 -19.44 -12.96 -3.80
C GLN A 325 -20.24 -13.80 -2.79
N ALA A 326 -21.06 -13.11 -1.99
CA ALA A 326 -21.80 -13.72 -0.89
C ALA A 326 -22.75 -14.83 -1.37
N ASP A 327 -22.38 -16.07 -1.03
CA ASP A 327 -23.10 -17.37 -1.15
C ASP A 327 -22.16 -18.53 -1.54
N GLY A 328 -20.88 -18.28 -1.87
CA GLY A 328 -19.89 -19.32 -2.21
C GLY A 328 -20.19 -20.08 -3.52
N HIS A 329 -21.32 -19.78 -4.14
CA HIS A 329 -21.83 -20.38 -5.37
C HIS A 329 -21.92 -19.35 -6.52
N GLY A 330 -21.71 -18.07 -6.21
CA GLY A 330 -21.64 -16.97 -7.15
C GLY A 330 -20.27 -16.77 -7.79
N GLN A 331 -20.07 -15.58 -8.34
CA GLN A 331 -18.85 -15.20 -9.04
C GLN A 331 -17.61 -15.38 -8.15
N PHE A 332 -16.57 -15.98 -8.72
CA PHE A 332 -15.29 -16.28 -8.06
C PHE A 332 -15.37 -17.17 -6.81
N GLY A 333 -16.46 -17.93 -6.60
CA GLY A 333 -16.63 -18.81 -5.43
C GLY A 333 -15.45 -19.76 -5.16
N ALA A 334 -14.74 -20.21 -6.20
CA ALA A 334 -13.55 -21.06 -6.06
C ALA A 334 -12.36 -20.38 -5.33
N TRP A 335 -12.43 -19.07 -5.11
CA TRP A 335 -11.43 -18.25 -4.42
C TRP A 335 -11.89 -17.77 -3.04
N GLU A 336 -12.96 -18.36 -2.50
CA GLU A 336 -13.41 -18.08 -1.13
C GLU A 336 -12.24 -18.17 -0.13
N GLY A 337 -12.16 -17.18 0.75
CA GLY A 337 -11.12 -17.11 1.78
C GLY A 337 -9.76 -16.62 1.27
N TRP A 338 -9.60 -16.26 -0.02
CA TRP A 338 -8.32 -15.79 -0.55
C TRP A 338 -7.79 -14.59 0.23
N MET A 339 -8.65 -13.61 0.52
CA MET A 339 -8.27 -12.38 1.22
C MET A 339 -8.01 -12.58 2.72
N ARG A 340 -8.48 -13.67 3.34
CA ARG A 340 -8.28 -13.95 4.78
C ARG A 340 -6.81 -13.86 5.22
N SER A 341 -5.89 -14.20 4.32
CA SER A 341 -4.45 -14.22 4.56
C SER A 341 -3.68 -13.15 3.78
N LYS A 342 -4.35 -12.07 3.35
CA LYS A 342 -3.79 -11.08 2.45
C LYS A 342 -3.85 -9.68 3.05
N ARG A 343 -2.78 -8.92 2.84
CA ARG A 343 -2.77 -7.46 2.95
C ARG A 343 -2.50 -6.89 1.58
N ILE A 344 -3.34 -5.97 1.13
CA ILE A 344 -3.19 -5.24 -0.12
C ILE A 344 -2.83 -3.80 0.23
N ASN A 345 -1.82 -3.25 -0.43
CA ASN A 345 -1.39 -1.87 -0.24
C ASN A 345 -1.35 -1.15 -1.58
N LEU A 346 -2.12 -0.06 -1.70
CA LEU A 346 -2.03 0.85 -2.85
C LEU A 346 -1.10 2.00 -2.48
N ASN A 347 0.10 2.04 -3.06
CA ASN A 347 1.07 3.14 -2.91
C ASN A 347 1.06 3.99 -4.18
N VAL A 348 0.64 5.25 -4.09
CA VAL A 348 0.44 6.17 -5.22
C VAL A 348 1.39 7.35 -5.13
N ARG A 349 1.88 7.77 -6.30
CA ARG A 349 2.82 8.86 -6.43
C ARG A 349 2.59 9.69 -7.68
N GLN A 350 2.94 10.96 -7.55
CA GLN A 350 3.17 11.85 -8.68
C GLN A 350 4.62 11.67 -9.12
N VAL A 351 4.85 11.43 -10.41
CA VAL A 351 6.19 11.18 -10.94
C VAL A 351 6.84 12.49 -11.39
N ARG A 352 6.05 13.43 -11.93
CA ARG A 352 6.50 14.73 -12.47
C ARG A 352 5.44 15.82 -12.23
N ASP A 353 5.86 17.09 -12.22
CA ASP A 353 5.00 18.26 -12.00
C ASP A 353 4.01 18.56 -13.14
#